data_AF-A0A537WX38-F1
#
_entry.id   AF-A0A537WX38-F1
#
_cell.length_a   1.000
_cell.length_b   1.000
_cell.length_c   1.000
_cell.angle_alpha   90.00
_cell.angle_beta   90.00
_cell.angle_gamma   90.00
#
_symmetry.space_group_name_H-M   'P 1'
#
loop_
_entity.id
_entity.type
_entity.pdbx_description
1 polymer ?
#
loop_
_entity_poly.entity_id
_entity_poly.type
_entity_poly.pdbx_seq_one_letter_code
_entity_poly.pdbx_strand_id
1 'polypeptide(L)'
;MARDPSGGRTDHAIRPGQGPGTEAGAGERLQRLGPAAGSSGSDRRGSELRPLRPDHAPGRADHQHGPERHRSAVGFAEPARLPVPVMTDDPTDHVPLGPVPSSRGGERLLDLVKVQARLREPDGCPWDREQTHRTLARHLLEETHELLAAIDADDDGAVRDELGDLLLQVTFHAQIAADDGRWDIDDVADGLIRKLIHRHPHVFGDVDVAGSDEVLVNWEKLKAEEDGGRTGVDEGIPASLPALARAAKVQRRAAGWGFEWRSIPSAIGALREELDELEHATSTDGAEGEVGDVLFATVAVARKLGVDPESALRRTIAGFAGRYERFVVLAAERGVDVETAPEDELRALFREAR
;
A
#
# COMPACT_ATOMS: atom_id res chain seq x y z
N MET A 1 57.44 -23.86 -5.26
CA MET A 1 57.31 -22.98 -6.44
C MET A 1 55.86 -23.13 -6.90
N ALA A 2 54.93 -22.20 -6.64
CA ALA A 2 54.85 -20.81 -7.13
C ALA A 2 54.60 -20.77 -8.66
N ARG A 3 53.57 -20.13 -9.23
CA ARG A 3 52.70 -19.03 -8.72
C ARG A 3 51.22 -19.12 -9.21
N ASP A 4 50.30 -18.75 -8.32
CA ASP A 4 49.26 -17.69 -8.44
C ASP A 4 48.43 -17.47 -9.74
N PRO A 5 47.07 -17.53 -9.66
CA PRO A 5 46.13 -16.89 -10.58
C PRO A 5 45.36 -15.72 -9.91
N SER A 6 45.49 -14.50 -10.42
CA SER A 6 44.82 -13.31 -9.90
C SER A 6 43.58 -12.88 -10.71
N GLY A 7 42.53 -12.47 -10.00
CA GLY A 7 41.32 -11.84 -10.55
C GLY A 7 40.04 -12.65 -10.31
N GLY A 8 39.01 -12.13 -9.64
CA GLY A 8 38.91 -10.87 -8.90
C GLY A 8 37.48 -10.73 -8.40
N ARG A 9 37.26 -10.84 -7.08
CA ARG A 9 35.92 -10.71 -6.48
C ARG A 9 35.70 -9.26 -6.05
N THR A 10 34.53 -8.72 -6.39
CA THR A 10 34.03 -7.43 -5.91
C THR A 10 33.24 -7.66 -4.62
N ASP A 11 33.87 -7.41 -3.47
CA ASP A 11 33.16 -7.34 -2.19
C ASP A 11 32.37 -6.03 -2.11
N HIS A 12 31.04 -6.11 -2.08
CA HIS A 12 30.18 -4.97 -1.71
C HIS A 12 30.15 -4.83 -0.17
N ALA A 13 31.20 -4.26 0.38
CA ALA A 13 31.24 -3.88 1.79
C ALA A 13 30.46 -2.56 2.03
N ILE A 14 29.38 -2.64 2.82
CA ILE A 14 28.60 -1.48 3.29
C ILE A 14 29.52 -0.54 4.09
N ARG A 15 29.52 0.76 3.74
CA ARG A 15 30.28 1.80 4.48
C ARG A 15 29.35 2.70 5.30
N PRO A 16 29.69 3.01 6.57
CA PRO A 16 28.99 4.03 7.35
C PRO A 16 29.38 5.44 6.90
N GLY A 17 28.48 6.41 7.08
CA GLY A 17 28.51 7.69 6.35
C GLY A 17 29.30 8.84 6.99
N GLN A 18 29.32 9.96 6.26
CA GLN A 18 29.60 11.30 6.76
C GLN A 18 28.74 12.31 5.99
N GLY A 19 28.18 13.30 6.69
CA GLY A 19 27.59 14.50 6.08
C GLY A 19 28.35 15.74 6.54
N PRO A 20 28.21 16.89 5.85
CA PRO A 20 28.63 18.18 6.40
C PRO A 20 27.55 19.27 6.38
N GLY A 21 27.48 20.00 7.48
CA GLY A 21 27.77 21.44 7.48
C GLY A 21 26.84 22.39 6.71
N THR A 22 26.03 23.13 7.47
CA THR A 22 25.43 24.42 7.09
C THR A 22 26.48 25.49 6.74
N GLU A 23 26.22 26.34 5.74
CA GLU A 23 26.42 27.79 5.86
C GLU A 23 25.59 28.58 4.82
N ALA A 24 25.50 29.91 4.98
CA ALA A 24 24.36 30.72 4.55
C ALA A 24 24.60 31.60 3.29
N GLY A 25 23.51 32.05 2.66
CA GLY A 25 23.52 33.08 1.61
C GLY A 25 22.15 33.77 1.48
N ALA A 26 22.09 35.07 1.79
CA ALA A 26 20.86 35.86 1.71
C ALA A 26 20.69 36.58 0.36
N GLY A 27 19.44 36.77 -0.07
CA GLY A 27 19.09 37.59 -1.24
C GLY A 27 17.60 37.98 -1.20
N GLU A 28 17.31 39.28 -1.10
CA GLU A 28 15.95 39.81 -0.95
C GLU A 28 15.23 40.10 -2.29
N ARG A 29 13.91 40.41 -2.17
CA ARG A 29 13.03 41.12 -3.14
C ARG A 29 12.59 40.29 -4.36
N LEU A 30 11.37 40.42 -4.89
CA LEU A 30 10.26 41.39 -4.74
C LEU A 30 8.92 40.57 -4.64
N GLN A 31 7.70 41.05 -4.38
CA GLN A 31 7.12 42.40 -4.25
C GLN A 31 5.97 42.39 -3.19
N ARG A 32 4.76 42.85 -3.54
CA ARG A 32 3.47 42.77 -2.82
C ARG A 32 2.33 42.89 -3.84
N LEU A 33 1.20 42.24 -3.62
CA LEU A 33 -0.12 42.68 -4.11
C LEU A 33 -1.14 42.61 -2.97
N GLY A 34 -2.05 43.60 -2.94
CA GLY A 34 -3.05 43.77 -1.88
C GLY A 34 -4.39 43.08 -2.17
N PRO A 35 -5.35 43.15 -1.22
CA PRO A 35 -6.55 42.33 -1.25
C PRO A 35 -7.67 42.90 -2.14
N ALA A 36 -8.48 42.00 -2.70
CA ALA A 36 -9.80 42.32 -3.26
C ALA A 36 -10.87 41.55 -2.48
N ALA A 37 -11.87 42.25 -1.97
CA ALA A 37 -13.03 41.66 -1.30
C ALA A 37 -14.16 41.41 -2.32
N GLY A 38 -14.95 40.36 -2.11
CA GLY A 38 -16.10 40.05 -2.96
C GLY A 38 -16.79 38.76 -2.53
N SER A 39 -17.70 38.84 -1.55
CA SER A 39 -18.50 37.69 -1.12
C SER A 39 -19.68 37.43 -2.05
N SER A 40 -19.81 36.20 -2.52
CA SER A 40 -21.09 35.62 -2.94
C SER A 40 -21.06 34.13 -2.61
N GLY A 41 -21.93 33.69 -1.70
CA GLY A 41 -21.98 32.29 -1.30
C GLY A 41 -22.68 31.44 -2.36
N SER A 42 -22.03 30.36 -2.78
CA SER A 42 -22.71 29.24 -3.43
C SER A 42 -23.14 28.23 -2.37
N ASP A 43 -24.36 27.69 -2.50
CA ASP A 43 -24.84 26.61 -1.65
C ASP A 43 -23.94 25.37 -1.81
N ARG A 44 -23.27 24.98 -0.72
CA ARG A 44 -22.53 23.71 -0.66
C ARG A 44 -23.50 22.54 -0.67
N ARG A 45 -23.73 21.95 -1.84
CA ARG A 45 -24.20 20.56 -1.96
C ARG A 45 -22.97 19.68 -1.87
N GLY A 46 -22.81 18.93 -0.77
CA GLY A 46 -21.68 18.02 -0.63
C GLY A 46 -21.87 16.79 -1.51
N SER A 47 -20.83 16.42 -2.27
CA SER A 47 -20.74 15.09 -2.90
C SER A 47 -20.65 14.01 -1.81
N GLU A 48 -21.10 12.78 -2.12
CA GLU A 48 -21.10 11.66 -1.17
C GLU A 48 -19.68 11.11 -0.87
N LEU A 49 -18.64 11.70 -1.49
CA LEU A 49 -17.23 11.29 -1.34
C LEU A 49 -16.42 12.15 -0.36
N ARG A 50 -16.86 13.37 -0.03
CA ARG A 50 -16.09 14.29 0.83
C ARG A 50 -15.93 13.75 2.28
N PRO A 51 -14.71 13.62 2.80
CA PRO A 51 -14.48 13.28 4.21
C PRO A 51 -15.11 14.32 5.15
N LEU A 52 -15.78 13.86 6.20
CA LEU A 52 -16.43 14.73 7.20
C LEU A 52 -15.39 15.61 7.92
N ARG A 53 -15.31 16.89 7.53
CA ARG A 53 -14.59 17.91 8.32
C ARG A 53 -15.36 18.22 9.61
N PRO A 54 -14.69 18.40 10.77
CA PRO A 54 -15.34 18.78 12.02
C PRO A 54 -15.69 20.28 12.04
N ASP A 55 -16.74 20.67 11.30
CA ASP A 55 -17.20 22.06 11.23
C ASP A 55 -18.10 22.48 12.42
N HIS A 56 -18.02 23.76 12.78
CA HIS A 56 -18.74 24.39 13.89
C HIS A 56 -20.25 24.59 13.65
N ALA A 57 -20.98 24.64 14.78
CA ALA A 57 -22.39 24.96 15.06
C ALA A 57 -23.36 25.48 13.94
N PRO A 58 -24.65 25.07 13.96
CA PRO A 58 -25.59 25.28 12.86
C PRO A 58 -26.35 26.63 12.88
N GLY A 59 -26.64 27.15 11.68
CA GLY A 59 -27.68 28.14 11.41
C GLY A 59 -28.93 27.51 10.78
N ARG A 60 -30.13 28.00 11.11
CA ARG A 60 -31.42 27.51 10.58
C ARG A 60 -31.81 28.22 9.27
N ALA A 61 -32.38 27.47 8.33
CA ALA A 61 -33.31 27.98 7.31
C ALA A 61 -34.26 26.85 6.85
N ASP A 62 -35.35 27.20 6.16
CA ASP A 62 -36.55 26.37 5.99
C ASP A 62 -36.98 26.27 4.50
N HIS A 63 -37.85 25.29 4.21
CA HIS A 63 -38.75 25.16 3.04
C HIS A 63 -38.28 24.62 1.64
N GLN A 64 -38.84 23.44 1.33
CA GLN A 64 -39.69 23.07 0.17
C GLN A 64 -39.14 22.89 -1.29
N HIS A 65 -39.36 21.66 -1.78
CA HIS A 65 -39.72 21.19 -3.14
C HIS A 65 -38.90 21.60 -4.39
N GLY A 66 -38.26 20.60 -5.01
CA GLY A 66 -37.67 20.60 -6.36
C GLY A 66 -37.36 19.15 -6.81
N PRO A 67 -37.32 18.84 -8.12
CA PRO A 67 -37.66 17.51 -8.65
C PRO A 67 -36.59 16.42 -8.49
N GLU A 68 -37.04 15.17 -8.62
CA GLU A 68 -36.29 13.93 -8.46
C GLU A 68 -35.02 13.88 -9.32
N ARG A 69 -33.86 13.77 -8.66
CA ARG A 69 -32.62 13.31 -9.28
C ARG A 69 -32.39 11.85 -8.86
N HIS A 70 -31.88 11.04 -9.79
CA HIS A 70 -31.50 9.66 -9.52
C HIS A 70 -30.52 9.59 -8.35
N ARG A 71 -30.98 9.11 -7.19
CA ARG A 71 -30.09 8.74 -6.09
C ARG A 71 -29.26 7.55 -6.52
N SER A 72 -27.94 7.73 -6.65
CA SER A 72 -27.00 6.61 -6.62
C SER A 72 -27.22 5.87 -5.31
N ALA A 73 -27.70 4.63 -5.40
CA ALA A 73 -28.18 3.91 -4.22
C ALA A 73 -27.00 3.36 -3.39
N VAL A 74 -26.39 4.20 -2.56
CA VAL A 74 -25.59 3.71 -1.42
C VAL A 74 -26.49 2.78 -0.59
N GLY A 75 -26.02 1.57 -0.30
CA GLY A 75 -26.72 0.61 0.55
C GLY A 75 -26.23 0.73 1.99
N PHE A 76 -27.13 0.53 2.95
CA PHE A 76 -26.77 0.24 4.33
C PHE A 76 -27.47 -1.05 4.72
N ALA A 77 -26.72 -2.02 5.23
CA ALA A 77 -27.22 -3.30 5.71
C ALA A 77 -26.59 -3.58 7.08
N GLU A 78 -27.38 -4.05 8.05
CA GLU A 78 -26.85 -4.43 9.35
C GLU A 78 -25.93 -5.65 9.23
N PRO A 79 -24.76 -5.67 9.90
CA PRO A 79 -23.84 -6.80 9.84
C PRO A 79 -24.37 -7.97 10.67
N ALA A 80 -24.83 -9.03 9.99
CA ALA A 80 -24.98 -10.33 10.61
C ALA A 80 -23.60 -10.87 11.06
N ARG A 81 -23.50 -11.36 12.30
CA ARG A 81 -22.30 -12.06 12.79
C ARG A 81 -22.11 -13.37 12.06
N LEU A 82 -20.88 -13.66 11.68
CA LEU A 82 -20.51 -14.90 11.01
C LEU A 82 -20.25 -16.00 12.06
N PRO A 83 -20.66 -17.26 11.82
CA PRO A 83 -20.21 -18.37 12.65
C PRO A 83 -18.71 -18.59 12.39
N VAL A 84 -17.94 -18.69 13.47
CA VAL A 84 -16.49 -18.88 13.45
C VAL A 84 -16.12 -20.26 14.02
N PRO A 85 -15.04 -20.90 13.54
CA PRO A 85 -14.68 -22.23 14.02
C PRO A 85 -14.32 -22.20 15.50
N VAL A 86 -14.73 -23.22 16.25
CA VAL A 86 -14.37 -23.38 17.65
C VAL A 86 -12.89 -23.75 17.73
N MET A 87 -12.05 -22.81 18.18
CA MET A 87 -10.61 -23.03 18.28
C MET A 87 -10.26 -24.12 19.30
N THR A 88 -9.47 -25.09 18.87
CA THR A 88 -8.80 -26.13 19.67
C THR A 88 -7.51 -25.62 20.31
N ASP A 89 -6.92 -26.43 21.20
CA ASP A 89 -5.61 -26.15 21.80
C ASP A 89 -4.50 -26.13 20.72
N ASP A 90 -4.44 -27.18 19.88
CA ASP A 90 -3.67 -27.19 18.63
C ASP A 90 -4.56 -26.71 17.48
N PRO A 91 -4.35 -25.50 16.94
CA PRO A 91 -5.20 -24.96 15.89
C PRO A 91 -5.09 -25.76 14.58
N THR A 92 -4.04 -26.55 14.38
CA THR A 92 -3.87 -27.36 13.17
C THR A 92 -4.78 -28.58 13.11
N ASP A 93 -5.51 -28.92 14.18
CA ASP A 93 -6.58 -29.94 14.20
C ASP A 93 -7.66 -29.71 13.11
N HIS A 94 -7.87 -28.44 12.71
CA HIS A 94 -8.81 -28.08 11.64
C HIS A 94 -8.25 -28.27 10.23
N VAL A 95 -6.94 -28.48 10.06
CA VAL A 95 -6.28 -28.55 8.75
C VAL A 95 -6.36 -29.98 8.20
N PRO A 96 -6.95 -30.20 7.01
CA PRO A 96 -7.03 -31.54 6.43
C PRO A 96 -5.66 -32.19 6.22
N LEU A 97 -5.53 -33.46 6.61
CA LEU A 97 -4.33 -34.25 6.36
C LEU A 97 -4.06 -34.36 4.85
N GLY A 98 -2.89 -33.88 4.42
CA GLY A 98 -2.50 -33.85 3.01
C GLY A 98 -1.00 -33.64 2.81
N PRO A 99 -0.51 -33.70 1.56
CA PRO A 99 0.90 -33.48 1.26
C PRO A 99 1.26 -32.00 1.50
N VAL A 100 2.10 -31.73 2.50
CA VAL A 100 2.71 -30.41 2.69
C VAL A 100 3.74 -30.20 1.55
N PRO A 101 3.66 -29.12 0.76
CA PRO A 101 4.57 -28.86 -0.35
C PRO A 101 5.94 -28.38 0.16
N SER A 102 6.72 -29.29 0.73
CA SER A 102 8.10 -29.05 1.17
C SER A 102 8.98 -30.25 0.88
N SER A 103 10.05 -30.05 0.12
CA SER A 103 11.03 -31.10 -0.22
C SER A 103 11.83 -31.64 0.98
N ARG A 104 11.72 -30.99 2.14
CA ARG A 104 12.41 -31.34 3.40
C ARG A 104 11.52 -31.14 4.64
N GLY A 105 10.20 -31.19 4.50
CA GLY A 105 9.27 -31.06 5.65
C GLY A 105 9.46 -29.80 6.51
N GLY A 106 9.96 -28.69 5.94
CA GLY A 106 10.23 -27.45 6.67
C GLY A 106 11.59 -27.36 7.39
N GLU A 107 12.43 -28.40 7.40
CA GLU A 107 13.71 -28.45 8.15
C GLU A 107 14.61 -27.20 7.98
N ARG A 108 14.61 -26.59 6.79
CA ARG A 108 15.44 -25.40 6.50
C ARG A 108 15.01 -24.14 7.23
N LEU A 109 13.75 -24.02 7.64
CA LEU A 109 13.29 -22.94 8.50
C LEU A 109 13.89 -23.09 9.91
N LEU A 110 13.91 -24.31 10.44
CA LEU A 110 14.56 -24.61 11.73
C LEU A 110 16.09 -24.42 11.67
N ASP A 111 16.72 -24.74 10.54
CA ASP A 111 18.14 -24.43 10.34
C ASP A 111 18.43 -22.92 10.31
N LEU A 112 17.58 -22.12 9.66
CA LEU A 112 17.68 -20.66 9.65
C LEU A 112 17.58 -20.08 11.07
N VAL A 113 16.62 -20.53 11.88
CA VAL A 113 16.46 -20.12 13.28
C VAL A 113 17.73 -20.41 14.10
N LYS A 114 18.32 -21.61 13.94
CA LYS A 114 19.60 -21.96 14.61
C LYS A 114 20.76 -21.06 14.17
N VAL A 115 20.82 -20.70 12.88
CA VAL A 115 21.84 -19.79 12.35
C VAL A 115 21.65 -18.38 12.93
N GLN A 116 20.42 -17.87 12.96
CA GLN A 116 20.10 -16.55 13.51
C GLN A 116 20.45 -16.45 15.00
N ALA A 117 20.14 -17.49 15.79
CA ALA A 117 20.58 -17.59 17.18
C ALA A 117 22.11 -17.55 17.28
N ARG A 118 22.81 -18.41 16.52
CA ARG A 118 24.29 -18.48 16.55
C ARG A 118 24.97 -17.16 16.17
N LEU A 119 24.37 -16.38 15.25
CA LEU A 119 24.87 -15.05 14.87
C LEU A 119 24.76 -14.03 16.02
N ARG A 120 23.78 -14.17 16.92
CA ARG A 120 23.53 -13.23 18.03
C ARG A 120 24.10 -13.67 19.40
N GLU A 121 24.62 -14.89 19.51
CA GLU A 121 25.43 -15.34 20.67
C GLU A 121 26.58 -14.37 21.01
N PRO A 122 27.11 -14.33 22.26
CA PRO A 122 28.15 -13.38 22.68
C PRO A 122 29.44 -13.38 21.85
N ASP A 123 29.80 -14.53 21.24
CA ASP A 123 30.94 -14.72 20.33
C ASP A 123 30.52 -14.76 18.84
N GLY A 124 29.29 -14.36 18.54
CA GLY A 124 28.72 -14.23 17.20
C GLY A 124 29.13 -12.95 16.47
N CYS A 125 28.32 -12.53 15.51
CA CYS A 125 28.57 -11.35 14.70
C CYS A 125 28.28 -10.06 15.50
N PRO A 126 29.25 -9.13 15.64
CA PRO A 126 29.03 -7.89 16.38
C PRO A 126 27.90 -7.03 15.80
N TRP A 127 27.79 -6.94 14.47
CA TRP A 127 26.74 -6.17 13.82
C TRP A 127 25.36 -6.76 14.10
N ASP A 128 25.20 -8.09 14.01
CA ASP A 128 23.91 -8.73 14.23
C ASP A 128 23.42 -8.53 15.67
N ARG A 129 24.32 -8.61 16.64
CA ARG A 129 24.04 -8.41 18.07
C ARG A 129 23.58 -7.00 18.41
N GLU A 130 24.12 -5.99 17.73
CA GLU A 130 23.76 -4.58 17.94
C GLU A 130 22.39 -4.21 17.34
N GLN A 131 21.78 -5.08 16.53
CA GLN A 131 20.47 -4.80 15.93
C GLN A 131 19.31 -4.87 16.92
N THR A 132 18.34 -4.01 16.67
CA THR A 132 17.06 -3.87 17.40
C THR A 132 15.92 -3.80 16.40
N HIS A 133 14.67 -3.95 16.84
CA HIS A 133 13.50 -3.77 15.98
C HIS A 133 13.51 -2.42 15.23
N ARG A 134 14.07 -1.36 15.82
CA ARG A 134 14.10 -0.02 15.22
C ARG A 134 15.23 0.18 14.20
N THR A 135 16.38 -0.49 14.35
CA THR A 135 17.49 -0.36 13.38
C THR A 135 17.22 -1.14 12.10
N LEU A 136 16.52 -2.27 12.21
CA LEU A 136 16.11 -3.10 11.07
C LEU A 136 14.91 -2.55 10.28
N ALA A 137 14.09 -1.67 10.87
CA ALA A 137 12.86 -1.18 10.24
C ALA A 137 13.04 -0.51 8.86
N ARG A 138 14.23 0.05 8.57
CA ARG A 138 14.57 0.57 7.23
C ARG A 138 14.80 -0.55 6.22
N HIS A 139 15.48 -1.63 6.65
CA HIS A 139 15.81 -2.76 5.80
C HIS A 139 14.55 -3.54 5.44
N LEU A 140 13.66 -3.77 6.41
CA LEU A 140 12.32 -4.30 6.12
C LEU A 140 11.54 -3.49 5.07
N LEU A 141 11.68 -2.16 5.04
CA LEU A 141 11.06 -1.34 3.99
C LEU A 141 11.78 -1.48 2.64
N GLU A 142 13.11 -1.53 2.64
CA GLU A 142 13.97 -1.79 1.48
C GLU A 142 13.59 -3.15 0.84
N GLU A 143 13.73 -4.28 1.55
CA GLU A 143 13.41 -5.62 1.01
C GLU A 143 11.94 -5.75 0.57
N THR A 144 11.01 -5.07 1.26
CA THR A 144 9.59 -5.05 0.83
C THR A 144 9.45 -4.41 -0.56
N HIS A 145 10.20 -3.34 -0.83
CA HIS A 145 10.15 -2.67 -2.13
C HIS A 145 10.96 -3.39 -3.21
N GLU A 146 12.05 -4.09 -2.86
CA GLU A 146 12.81 -4.93 -3.78
C GLU A 146 11.99 -6.16 -4.20
N LEU A 147 11.30 -6.85 -3.28
CA LEU A 147 10.31 -7.88 -3.62
C LEU A 147 9.18 -7.34 -4.53
N LEU A 148 8.63 -6.15 -4.24
CA LEU A 148 7.59 -5.56 -5.09
C LEU A 148 8.10 -5.26 -6.50
N ALA A 149 9.36 -4.84 -6.64
CA ALA A 149 9.99 -4.62 -7.94
C ALA A 149 10.22 -5.94 -8.70
N ALA A 150 10.67 -7.00 -8.01
CA ALA A 150 10.83 -8.34 -8.59
C ALA A 150 9.50 -8.92 -9.09
N ILE A 151 8.42 -8.75 -8.32
CA ILE A 151 7.05 -9.12 -8.73
C ILE A 151 6.58 -8.29 -9.93
N ASP A 152 6.77 -6.96 -9.90
CA ASP A 152 6.36 -6.07 -11.00
C ASP A 152 7.18 -6.29 -12.29
N ALA A 153 8.30 -7.03 -12.22
CA ALA A 153 9.16 -7.42 -13.34
C ALA A 153 8.98 -8.89 -13.81
N ASP A 154 8.10 -9.68 -13.18
CA ASP A 154 7.91 -11.12 -13.42
C ASP A 154 9.21 -11.97 -13.26
N ASP A 155 10.16 -11.55 -12.41
CA ASP A 155 11.43 -12.26 -12.18
C ASP A 155 11.31 -13.25 -10.99
N ASP A 156 10.94 -14.51 -11.29
CA ASP A 156 10.82 -15.61 -10.33
C ASP A 156 12.13 -15.87 -9.53
N GLY A 157 13.29 -15.59 -10.14
CA GLY A 157 14.59 -15.75 -9.50
C GLY A 157 14.80 -14.72 -8.39
N ALA A 158 14.59 -13.44 -8.73
CA ALA A 158 14.63 -12.35 -7.76
C ALA A 158 13.53 -12.53 -6.70
N VAL A 159 12.28 -12.81 -7.08
CA VAL A 159 11.17 -13.02 -6.13
C VAL A 159 11.52 -14.05 -5.05
N ARG A 160 12.17 -15.16 -5.41
CA ARG A 160 12.59 -16.17 -4.43
C ARG A 160 13.66 -15.63 -3.47
N ASP A 161 14.61 -14.86 -3.97
CA ASP A 161 15.74 -14.36 -3.18
C ASP A 161 15.27 -13.23 -2.24
N GLU A 162 14.47 -12.28 -2.72
CA GLU A 162 13.82 -11.23 -1.91
C GLU A 162 12.84 -11.77 -0.84
N LEU A 163 12.14 -12.87 -1.13
CA LEU A 163 11.34 -13.60 -0.12
C LEU A 163 12.24 -14.20 0.98
N GLY A 164 13.49 -14.52 0.65
CA GLY A 164 14.52 -14.93 1.61
C GLY A 164 14.91 -13.79 2.55
N ASP A 165 15.08 -12.58 2.03
CA ASP A 165 15.45 -11.41 2.83
C ASP A 165 14.28 -10.89 3.69
N LEU A 166 13.02 -10.96 3.23
CA LEU A 166 11.87 -10.77 4.11
C LEU A 166 11.77 -11.86 5.21
N LEU A 167 12.09 -13.11 4.90
CA LEU A 167 12.15 -14.18 5.90
C LEU A 167 13.28 -13.96 6.92
N LEU A 168 14.41 -13.39 6.48
CA LEU A 168 15.47 -12.92 7.37
C LEU A 168 14.91 -11.86 8.33
N GLN A 169 14.22 -10.82 7.86
CA GLN A 169 13.63 -9.78 8.74
C GLN A 169 12.69 -10.38 9.80
N VAL A 170 11.83 -11.34 9.43
CA VAL A 170 10.93 -12.02 10.37
C VAL A 170 11.71 -12.83 11.41
N THR A 171 12.66 -13.66 11.00
CA THR A 171 13.44 -14.50 11.91
C THR A 171 14.38 -13.67 12.79
N PHE A 172 14.92 -12.56 12.29
CA PHE A 172 15.73 -11.62 13.05
C PHE A 172 14.91 -10.91 14.15
N HIS A 173 13.73 -10.40 13.81
CA HIS A 173 12.84 -9.79 14.80
C HIS A 173 12.37 -10.78 15.86
N ALA A 174 12.11 -12.04 15.50
CA ALA A 174 11.82 -13.11 16.45
C ALA A 174 13.01 -13.39 17.38
N GLN A 175 14.23 -13.48 16.85
CA GLN A 175 15.42 -13.67 17.69
C GLN A 175 15.64 -12.50 18.66
N ILE A 176 15.45 -11.25 18.23
CA ILE A 176 15.55 -10.07 19.11
C ILE A 176 14.54 -10.15 20.28
N ALA A 177 13.34 -10.69 20.05
CA ALA A 177 12.35 -10.87 21.11
C ALA A 177 12.62 -12.09 22.01
N ALA A 178 13.21 -13.15 21.45
CA ALA A 178 13.63 -14.34 22.19
C ALA A 178 14.82 -14.04 23.12
N ASP A 179 15.77 -13.19 22.68
CA ASP A 179 16.89 -12.72 23.51
C ASP A 179 16.41 -11.99 24.79
N ASP A 180 15.28 -11.29 24.71
CA ASP A 180 14.62 -10.62 25.84
C ASP A 180 13.69 -11.57 26.64
N GLY A 181 13.49 -12.82 26.20
CA GLY A 181 12.54 -13.77 26.77
C GLY A 181 11.06 -13.35 26.61
N ARG A 182 10.70 -12.63 25.55
CA ARG A 182 9.35 -12.06 25.34
C ARG A 182 8.43 -12.94 24.50
N TRP A 183 8.92 -13.37 23.34
CA TRP A 183 8.25 -14.24 22.37
C TRP A 183 9.26 -14.66 21.30
N ASP A 184 8.99 -15.75 20.58
CA ASP A 184 9.88 -16.27 19.54
C ASP A 184 9.19 -16.49 18.18
N ILE A 185 9.80 -17.31 17.31
CA ILE A 185 9.30 -17.58 15.96
C ILE A 185 8.08 -18.51 15.95
N ASP A 186 7.94 -19.39 16.95
CA ASP A 186 6.81 -20.30 17.07
C ASP A 186 5.58 -19.55 17.60
N ASP A 187 5.76 -18.58 18.51
CA ASP A 187 4.70 -17.63 18.90
C ASP A 187 4.16 -16.82 17.69
N VAL A 188 5.07 -16.37 16.81
CA VAL A 188 4.71 -15.65 15.57
C VAL A 188 3.93 -16.57 14.63
N ALA A 189 4.35 -17.83 14.51
CA ALA A 189 3.68 -18.82 13.66
C ALA A 189 2.29 -19.21 14.20
N ASP A 190 2.15 -19.56 15.48
CA ASP A 190 0.88 -19.89 16.13
C ASP A 190 -0.12 -18.72 16.01
N GLY A 191 0.33 -17.49 16.31
CA GLY A 191 -0.47 -16.29 16.18
C GLY A 191 -0.93 -15.99 14.74
N LEU A 192 -0.17 -16.42 13.73
CA LEU A 192 -0.58 -16.36 12.32
C LEU A 192 -1.56 -17.49 11.96
N ILE A 193 -1.28 -18.73 12.38
CA ILE A 193 -2.10 -19.92 12.13
C ILE A 193 -3.52 -19.70 12.69
N ARG A 194 -3.65 -19.31 13.96
CA ARG A 194 -4.96 -19.03 14.59
C ARG A 194 -5.75 -17.96 13.84
N LYS A 195 -5.09 -16.87 13.42
CA LYS A 195 -5.72 -15.82 12.60
C LYS A 195 -6.15 -16.33 11.23
N LEU A 196 -5.34 -17.14 10.56
CA LEU A 196 -5.70 -17.69 9.25
C LEU A 196 -6.91 -18.62 9.36
N ILE A 197 -6.97 -19.50 10.36
CA ILE A 197 -8.10 -20.41 10.55
C ILE A 197 -9.38 -19.64 10.90
N HIS A 198 -9.31 -18.75 11.90
CA HIS A 198 -10.44 -17.90 12.30
C HIS A 198 -11.02 -17.11 11.12
N ARG A 199 -10.15 -16.56 10.27
CA ARG A 199 -10.53 -15.72 9.12
C ARG A 199 -10.97 -16.49 7.87
N HIS A 200 -10.88 -17.82 7.86
CA HIS A 200 -11.36 -18.68 6.76
C HIS A 200 -12.38 -19.71 7.27
N PRO A 201 -13.54 -19.27 7.82
CA PRO A 201 -14.60 -20.18 8.28
C PRO A 201 -15.25 -20.98 7.13
N HIS A 202 -14.95 -20.62 5.87
CA HIS A 202 -15.36 -21.32 4.66
C HIS A 202 -14.37 -22.41 4.19
N VAL A 203 -13.22 -22.53 4.86
CA VAL A 203 -12.25 -23.61 4.66
C VAL A 203 -12.20 -24.53 5.88
N PHE A 204 -12.30 -23.94 7.08
CA PHE A 204 -12.09 -24.62 8.37
C PHE A 204 -13.35 -24.69 9.26
N GLY A 205 -14.53 -24.40 8.70
CA GLY A 205 -15.83 -24.40 9.37
C GLY A 205 -16.98 -24.55 8.39
N ASP A 206 -18.19 -24.15 8.82
CA ASP A 206 -19.44 -24.41 8.11
C ASP A 206 -20.01 -23.19 7.32
N VAL A 207 -19.16 -22.25 6.88
CA VAL A 207 -19.60 -21.07 6.12
C VAL A 207 -19.48 -21.28 4.61
N ASP A 208 -20.60 -21.43 3.91
CA ASP A 208 -20.61 -21.34 2.45
C ASP A 208 -20.37 -19.90 1.98
N VAL A 209 -19.65 -19.73 0.86
CA VAL A 209 -19.41 -18.45 0.18
C VAL A 209 -19.59 -18.60 -1.34
N ALA A 210 -20.23 -17.62 -1.97
CA ALA A 210 -20.51 -17.62 -3.41
C ALA A 210 -19.31 -17.20 -4.29
N GLY A 211 -18.27 -16.60 -3.70
CA GLY A 211 -17.07 -16.17 -4.42
C GLY A 211 -16.10 -15.31 -3.61
N SER A 212 -15.02 -14.86 -4.24
CA SER A 212 -13.94 -14.07 -3.63
C SER A 212 -14.41 -12.77 -2.98
N ASP A 213 -15.40 -12.11 -3.56
CA ASP A 213 -15.90 -10.82 -3.07
C ASP A 213 -16.59 -10.98 -1.70
N GLU A 214 -17.33 -12.08 -1.52
CA GLU A 214 -17.95 -12.43 -0.25
C GLU A 214 -16.90 -12.84 0.80
N VAL A 215 -15.86 -13.58 0.39
CA VAL A 215 -14.71 -13.89 1.25
C VAL A 215 -14.05 -12.61 1.75
N LEU A 216 -13.79 -11.62 0.88
CA LEU A 216 -13.16 -10.35 1.26
C LEU A 216 -14.03 -9.52 2.20
N VAL A 217 -15.35 -9.47 1.99
CA VAL A 217 -16.30 -8.81 2.90
C VAL A 217 -16.31 -9.50 4.27
N ASN A 218 -16.34 -10.83 4.30
CA ASN A 218 -16.33 -11.61 5.54
C ASN A 218 -14.99 -11.45 6.28
N TRP A 219 -13.87 -11.35 5.55
CA TRP A 219 -12.53 -11.12 6.10
C TRP A 219 -12.40 -9.80 6.86
N GLU A 220 -12.93 -8.70 6.32
CA GLU A 220 -12.89 -7.39 7.01
C GLU A 220 -13.87 -7.33 8.20
N LYS A 221 -14.98 -8.07 8.18
CA LYS A 221 -15.86 -8.22 9.36
C LYS A 221 -15.15 -8.92 10.51
N LEU A 222 -14.55 -10.08 10.26
CA LEU A 222 -13.86 -10.87 11.29
C LEU A 222 -12.69 -10.10 11.91
N LYS A 223 -11.91 -9.36 11.10
CA LYS A 223 -10.91 -8.43 11.63
C LYS A 223 -11.48 -7.35 12.56
N ALA A 224 -12.63 -6.75 12.22
CA ALA A 224 -13.24 -5.73 13.05
C ALA A 224 -13.70 -6.28 14.41
N GLU A 225 -14.11 -7.55 14.45
CA GLU A 225 -14.42 -8.30 15.67
C GLU A 225 -13.16 -8.63 16.49
N GLU A 226 -12.10 -9.15 15.85
CA GLU A 226 -10.78 -9.42 16.49
C GLU A 226 -10.18 -8.19 17.17
N ASP A 227 -10.26 -7.04 16.50
CA ASP A 227 -9.66 -5.78 16.96
C ASP A 227 -10.51 -5.06 18.05
N GLY A 228 -11.43 -5.77 18.70
CA GLY A 228 -12.21 -5.28 19.84
C GLY A 228 -13.39 -4.35 19.47
N GLY A 229 -13.82 -4.36 18.20
CA GLY A 229 -14.92 -3.52 17.73
C GLY A 229 -14.49 -2.11 17.32
N ARG A 230 -13.53 -2.02 16.37
CA ARG A 230 -13.13 -0.73 15.75
C ARG A 230 -14.35 0.05 15.24
N THR A 231 -14.29 1.37 15.38
CA THR A 231 -15.38 2.29 15.00
C THR A 231 -15.00 3.22 13.85
N GLY A 232 -13.71 3.51 13.65
CA GLY A 232 -13.23 4.37 12.57
C GLY A 232 -12.86 3.58 11.31
N VAL A 233 -13.29 4.06 10.13
CA VAL A 233 -12.96 3.41 8.84
C VAL A 233 -11.45 3.41 8.55
N ASP A 234 -10.72 4.39 9.06
CA ASP A 234 -9.25 4.52 8.97
C ASP A 234 -8.52 3.99 10.22
N GLU A 235 -9.26 3.54 11.25
CA GLU A 235 -8.69 3.07 12.52
C GLU A 235 -7.81 1.82 12.32
N GLY A 236 -6.60 1.83 12.88
CA GLY A 236 -5.64 0.73 12.68
C GLY A 236 -5.10 0.59 11.24
N ILE A 237 -5.29 1.58 10.37
CA ILE A 237 -4.55 1.68 9.11
C ILE A 237 -3.27 2.49 9.36
N PRO A 238 -2.07 1.95 9.08
CA PRO A 238 -0.83 2.70 9.28
C PRO A 238 -0.81 3.97 8.42
N ALA A 239 -0.59 5.12 9.05
CA ALA A 239 -0.47 6.41 8.37
C ALA A 239 0.75 6.50 7.43
N SER A 240 1.73 5.60 7.60
CA SER A 240 2.90 5.44 6.75
C SER A 240 2.65 4.65 5.46
N LEU A 241 1.45 4.08 5.26
CA LEU A 241 1.13 3.43 4.00
C LEU A 241 1.08 4.44 2.84
N PRO A 242 1.57 4.07 1.65
CA PRO A 242 1.37 4.83 0.42
C PRO A 242 -0.10 5.21 0.20
N ALA A 243 -0.33 6.39 -0.38
CA ALA A 243 -1.65 7.03 -0.36
C ALA A 243 -2.74 6.22 -1.10
N LEU A 244 -2.42 5.59 -2.24
CA LEU A 244 -3.39 4.80 -3.00
C LEU A 244 -3.67 3.47 -2.30
N ALA A 245 -2.64 2.81 -1.75
CA ALA A 245 -2.80 1.63 -0.91
C ALA A 245 -3.66 1.90 0.34
N ARG A 246 -3.43 3.04 1.03
CA ARG A 246 -4.24 3.48 2.18
C ARG A 246 -5.68 3.78 1.77
N ALA A 247 -5.90 4.56 0.72
CA ALA A 247 -7.24 4.83 0.17
C ALA A 247 -7.97 3.53 -0.17
N ALA A 248 -7.30 2.59 -0.84
CA ALA A 248 -7.88 1.30 -1.21
C ALA A 248 -8.23 0.44 0.01
N LYS A 249 -7.52 0.59 1.13
CA LYS A 249 -7.81 -0.11 2.39
C LYS A 249 -8.97 0.54 3.16
N VAL A 250 -9.02 1.87 3.23
CA VAL A 250 -10.16 2.64 3.78
C VAL A 250 -11.45 2.26 3.03
N GLN A 251 -11.44 2.29 1.70
CA GLN A 251 -12.62 1.95 0.90
C GLN A 251 -13.00 0.46 0.98
N ARG A 252 -12.04 -0.47 1.10
CA ARG A 252 -12.33 -1.89 1.38
C ARG A 252 -13.08 -2.07 2.70
N ARG A 253 -12.69 -1.33 3.75
CA ARG A 253 -13.38 -1.40 5.03
C ARG A 253 -14.77 -0.77 4.99
N ALA A 254 -14.91 0.39 4.35
CA ALA A 254 -16.21 1.02 4.11
C ALA A 254 -17.19 0.04 3.40
N ALA A 255 -16.70 -0.68 2.39
CA ALA A 255 -17.47 -1.71 1.69
C ALA A 255 -17.84 -2.91 2.58
N GLY A 256 -16.93 -3.37 3.45
CA GLY A 256 -17.22 -4.39 4.46
C GLY A 256 -18.32 -3.99 5.46
N TRP A 257 -18.53 -2.69 5.65
CA TRP A 257 -19.62 -2.09 6.44
C TRP A 257 -20.84 -1.68 5.58
N GLY A 258 -20.88 -2.08 4.30
CA GLY A 258 -21.99 -1.86 3.37
C GLY A 258 -21.89 -0.60 2.50
N PHE A 259 -21.01 0.35 2.82
CA PHE A 259 -20.83 1.58 2.05
C PHE A 259 -19.96 1.32 0.81
N GLU A 260 -20.59 0.97 -0.31
CA GLU A 260 -19.89 0.79 -1.58
C GLU A 260 -20.76 1.11 -2.82
N TRP A 261 -20.10 1.59 -3.87
CA TRP A 261 -20.68 1.66 -5.22
C TRP A 261 -21.13 0.27 -5.69
N ARG A 262 -22.37 0.15 -6.17
CA ARG A 262 -22.92 -1.16 -6.60
C ARG A 262 -22.47 -1.61 -7.99
N SER A 263 -21.82 -0.75 -8.78
CA SER A 263 -21.42 -1.08 -10.15
C SER A 263 -20.22 -0.26 -10.63
N ILE A 264 -19.48 -0.76 -11.61
CA ILE A 264 -18.40 -0.03 -12.30
C ILE A 264 -18.93 1.28 -12.93
N PRO A 265 -20.07 1.31 -13.66
CA PRO A 265 -20.66 2.56 -14.14
C PRO A 265 -20.94 3.60 -13.05
N SER A 266 -21.36 3.18 -11.84
CA SER A 266 -21.58 4.09 -10.72
C SER A 266 -20.27 4.72 -10.24
N ALA A 267 -19.20 3.93 -10.10
CA ALA A 267 -17.89 4.42 -9.69
C ALA A 267 -17.26 5.35 -10.76
N ILE A 268 -17.42 5.03 -12.05
CA ILE A 268 -17.01 5.91 -13.16
C ILE A 268 -17.85 7.20 -13.20
N GLY A 269 -19.13 7.12 -12.84
CA GLY A 269 -20.00 8.30 -12.69
C GLY A 269 -19.46 9.26 -11.64
N ALA A 270 -19.13 8.75 -10.45
CA ALA A 270 -18.52 9.56 -9.38
C ALA A 270 -17.16 10.15 -9.81
N LEU A 271 -16.29 9.38 -10.47
CA LEU A 271 -15.02 9.91 -10.99
C LEU A 271 -15.22 11.06 -12.00
N ARG A 272 -16.30 11.06 -12.78
CA ARG A 272 -16.62 12.18 -13.68
C ARG A 272 -17.13 13.40 -12.91
N GLU A 273 -17.88 13.21 -11.85
CA GLU A 273 -18.34 14.29 -10.97
C GLU A 273 -17.15 15.02 -10.33
N GLU A 274 -16.16 14.28 -9.78
CA GLU A 274 -14.94 14.90 -9.22
C GLU A 274 -14.06 15.56 -10.30
N LEU A 275 -14.04 15.05 -11.54
CA LEU A 275 -13.36 15.71 -12.66
C LEU A 275 -14.07 17.01 -13.07
N ASP A 276 -15.40 17.01 -13.10
CA ASP A 276 -16.20 18.22 -13.36
C ASP A 276 -15.98 19.25 -12.23
N GLU A 277 -15.90 18.86 -10.95
CA GLU A 277 -15.56 19.77 -9.83
C GLU A 277 -14.14 20.35 -9.99
N LEU A 278 -13.15 19.52 -10.37
CA LEU A 278 -11.77 19.97 -10.64
C LEU A 278 -11.67 20.96 -11.81
N GLU A 279 -12.42 20.78 -12.90
CA GLU A 279 -12.45 21.74 -14.03
C GLU A 279 -12.98 23.13 -13.63
N HIS A 280 -13.83 23.19 -12.60
CA HIS A 280 -14.40 24.45 -12.08
C HIS A 280 -13.60 25.05 -10.91
N ALA A 281 -12.50 24.43 -10.47
CA ALA A 281 -11.65 24.93 -9.40
C ALA A 281 -10.93 26.23 -9.80
N THR A 282 -11.17 27.32 -9.05
CA THR A 282 -10.64 28.67 -9.35
C THR A 282 -9.49 29.12 -8.44
N SER A 283 -9.09 28.30 -7.47
CA SER A 283 -7.96 28.55 -6.56
C SER A 283 -7.13 27.28 -6.38
N THR A 284 -5.86 27.45 -6.02
CA THR A 284 -4.95 26.34 -5.72
C THR A 284 -5.47 25.45 -4.59
N ASP A 285 -5.93 26.04 -3.48
CA ASP A 285 -6.52 25.31 -2.35
C ASP A 285 -7.78 24.51 -2.73
N GLY A 286 -8.56 25.02 -3.69
CA GLY A 286 -9.69 24.28 -4.27
C GLY A 286 -9.18 23.10 -5.10
N ALA A 287 -8.31 23.38 -6.06
CA ALA A 287 -7.75 22.36 -6.96
C ALA A 287 -6.99 21.24 -6.21
N GLU A 288 -6.30 21.53 -5.09
CA GLU A 288 -5.66 20.51 -4.26
C GLU A 288 -6.69 19.53 -3.67
N GLY A 289 -7.84 20.04 -3.20
CA GLY A 289 -8.96 19.24 -2.73
C GLY A 289 -9.53 18.36 -3.84
N GLU A 290 -9.92 18.97 -4.96
CA GLU A 290 -10.57 18.23 -6.06
C GLU A 290 -9.60 17.25 -6.75
N VAL A 291 -8.29 17.52 -6.80
CA VAL A 291 -7.26 16.52 -7.21
C VAL A 291 -7.23 15.33 -6.25
N GLY A 292 -7.34 15.58 -4.94
CA GLY A 292 -7.44 14.53 -3.92
C GLY A 292 -8.67 13.64 -4.12
N ASP A 293 -9.82 14.25 -4.37
CA ASP A 293 -11.10 13.54 -4.56
C ASP A 293 -11.12 12.77 -5.90
N VAL A 294 -10.56 13.32 -6.99
CA VAL A 294 -10.31 12.60 -8.26
C VAL A 294 -9.40 11.37 -8.06
N LEU A 295 -8.31 11.50 -7.30
CA LEU A 295 -7.43 10.37 -6.98
C LEU A 295 -8.15 9.30 -6.15
N PHE A 296 -8.96 9.71 -5.16
CA PHE A 296 -9.74 8.80 -4.32
C PHE A 296 -10.86 8.08 -5.11
N ALA A 297 -11.56 8.79 -6.00
CA ALA A 297 -12.55 8.20 -6.91
C ALA A 297 -11.89 7.24 -7.91
N THR A 298 -10.69 7.56 -8.41
CA THR A 298 -9.89 6.66 -9.27
C THR A 298 -9.55 5.35 -8.55
N VAL A 299 -9.19 5.40 -7.27
CA VAL A 299 -8.98 4.20 -6.43
C VAL A 299 -10.26 3.37 -6.30
N ALA A 300 -11.44 3.99 -6.21
CA ALA A 300 -12.71 3.26 -6.16
C ALA A 300 -13.02 2.54 -7.49
N VAL A 301 -12.73 3.17 -8.63
CA VAL A 301 -12.84 2.52 -9.95
C VAL A 301 -11.85 1.36 -10.07
N ALA A 302 -10.57 1.55 -9.70
CA ALA A 302 -9.56 0.51 -9.74
C ALA A 302 -9.96 -0.73 -8.92
N ARG A 303 -10.42 -0.52 -7.68
CA ARG A 303 -10.95 -1.59 -6.81
C ARG A 303 -12.08 -2.37 -7.47
N LYS A 304 -13.03 -1.70 -8.13
CA LYS A 304 -14.16 -2.34 -8.83
C LYS A 304 -13.77 -3.06 -10.12
N LEU A 305 -12.59 -2.78 -10.65
CA LEU A 305 -11.98 -3.54 -11.76
C LEU A 305 -11.07 -4.69 -11.26
N GLY A 306 -10.98 -4.92 -9.95
CA GLY A 306 -10.06 -5.90 -9.35
C GLY A 306 -8.59 -5.49 -9.41
N VAL A 307 -8.30 -4.21 -9.68
CA VAL A 307 -6.94 -3.67 -9.85
C VAL A 307 -6.44 -3.06 -8.54
N ASP A 308 -5.23 -3.44 -8.13
CA ASP A 308 -4.52 -2.71 -7.06
C ASP A 308 -3.96 -1.38 -7.60
N PRO A 309 -4.42 -0.22 -7.10
CA PRO A 309 -4.09 1.07 -7.70
C PRO A 309 -2.64 1.49 -7.45
N GLU A 310 -2.07 1.11 -6.31
CA GLU A 310 -0.67 1.40 -5.96
C GLU A 310 0.28 0.70 -6.93
N SER A 311 0.09 -0.61 -7.11
CA SER A 311 0.92 -1.43 -8.01
C SER A 311 0.69 -1.07 -9.49
N ALA A 312 -0.55 -0.71 -9.87
CA ALA A 312 -0.83 -0.19 -11.21
C ALA A 312 -0.09 1.12 -11.50
N LEU A 313 -0.02 2.04 -10.53
CA LEU A 313 0.75 3.28 -10.68
C LEU A 313 2.26 3.01 -10.70
N ARG A 314 2.80 2.15 -9.83
CA ARG A 314 4.24 1.77 -9.85
C ARG A 314 4.67 1.26 -11.22
N ARG A 315 3.95 0.28 -11.80
CA ARG A 315 4.24 -0.24 -13.14
C ARG A 315 4.10 0.81 -14.24
N THR A 316 3.14 1.73 -14.11
CA THR A 316 2.99 2.85 -15.05
C THR A 316 4.18 3.81 -14.99
N ILE A 317 4.69 4.11 -13.80
CA ILE A 317 5.89 4.95 -13.59
C ILE A 317 7.13 4.26 -14.18
N ALA A 318 7.35 2.97 -13.88
CA ALA A 318 8.48 2.21 -14.43
C ALA A 318 8.45 2.16 -15.97
N GLY A 319 7.26 1.90 -16.54
CA GLY A 319 7.05 1.91 -17.99
C GLY A 319 7.26 3.29 -18.62
N PHE A 320 6.88 4.37 -17.93
CA PHE A 320 7.16 5.75 -18.37
C PHE A 320 8.67 6.06 -18.34
N ALA A 321 9.36 5.71 -17.26
CA ALA A 321 10.80 5.96 -17.10
C ALA A 321 11.62 5.29 -18.21
N GLY A 322 11.47 3.97 -18.39
CA GLY A 322 12.19 3.25 -19.45
C GLY A 322 11.83 3.72 -20.87
N ARG A 323 10.61 4.23 -21.07
CA ARG A 323 10.19 4.85 -22.34
C ARG A 323 10.85 6.21 -22.55
N TYR A 324 10.98 7.01 -21.50
CA TYR A 324 11.65 8.30 -21.54
C TYR A 324 13.14 8.14 -21.87
N GLU A 325 13.81 7.15 -21.29
CA GLU A 325 15.19 6.80 -21.63
C GLU A 325 15.36 6.45 -23.12
N ARG A 326 14.49 5.58 -23.66
CA ARG A 326 14.47 5.26 -25.11
C ARG A 326 14.21 6.49 -25.98
N PHE A 327 13.30 7.37 -25.55
CA PHE A 327 12.98 8.62 -26.23
C PHE A 327 14.18 9.58 -26.29
N VAL A 328 14.95 9.72 -25.20
CA VAL A 328 16.16 10.56 -25.18
C VAL A 328 17.22 10.03 -26.16
N VAL A 329 17.43 8.72 -26.21
CA VAL A 329 18.33 8.09 -27.19
C VAL A 329 17.85 8.37 -28.62
N LEU A 330 16.57 8.15 -28.92
CA LEU A 330 15.99 8.36 -30.25
C LEU A 330 16.02 9.84 -30.69
N ALA A 331 15.87 10.78 -29.75
CA ALA A 331 16.02 12.21 -30.00
C ALA A 331 17.45 12.57 -30.40
N ALA A 332 18.44 12.07 -29.65
CA ALA A 332 19.85 12.25 -29.98
C ALA A 332 20.23 11.65 -31.35
N GLU A 333 19.74 10.45 -31.67
CA GLU A 333 19.97 9.80 -32.96
C GLU A 333 19.39 10.59 -34.16
N ARG A 334 18.30 11.33 -33.95
CA ARG A 334 17.67 12.17 -34.98
C ARG A 334 18.13 13.63 -34.98
N GLY A 335 18.97 14.03 -34.02
CA GLY A 335 19.36 15.42 -33.83
C GLY A 335 18.20 16.33 -33.40
N VAL A 336 17.19 15.78 -32.74
CA VAL A 336 16.04 16.52 -32.19
C VAL A 336 16.43 17.05 -30.81
N ASP A 337 16.39 18.38 -30.65
CA ASP A 337 16.61 19.04 -29.36
C ASP A 337 15.31 19.01 -28.54
N VAL A 338 15.34 18.30 -27.40
CA VAL A 338 14.18 18.10 -26.52
C VAL A 338 13.74 19.41 -25.85
N GLU A 339 14.63 20.39 -25.68
CA GLU A 339 14.29 21.67 -25.03
C GLU A 339 13.56 22.65 -25.98
N THR A 340 13.76 22.52 -27.30
CA THR A 340 13.27 23.51 -28.29
C THR A 340 12.35 22.95 -29.38
N ALA A 341 12.27 21.63 -29.54
CA ALA A 341 11.39 21.02 -30.55
C ALA A 341 9.88 21.19 -30.21
N PRO A 342 8.99 21.30 -31.22
CA PRO A 342 7.56 21.42 -31.00
C PRO A 342 6.95 20.23 -30.23
N GLU A 343 5.95 20.50 -29.38
CA GLU A 343 5.28 19.47 -28.56
C GLU A 343 4.77 18.28 -29.40
N ASP A 344 4.18 18.53 -30.57
CA ASP A 344 3.68 17.46 -31.45
C ASP A 344 4.79 16.54 -31.97
N GLU A 345 6.00 17.08 -32.20
CA GLU A 345 7.18 16.31 -32.59
C GLU A 345 7.71 15.48 -31.43
N LEU A 346 7.86 16.09 -30.25
CA LEU A 346 8.22 15.39 -29.01
C LEU A 346 7.24 14.26 -28.68
N ARG A 347 5.93 14.50 -28.84
CA ARG A 347 4.87 13.52 -28.61
C ARG A 347 4.79 12.48 -29.72
N ALA A 348 5.22 12.75 -30.95
CA ALA A 348 5.38 11.73 -31.98
C ALA A 348 6.57 10.81 -31.66
N LEU A 349 7.70 11.40 -31.28
CA LEU A 349 8.93 10.69 -30.97
C LEU A 349 8.81 9.83 -29.70
N PHE A 350 8.21 10.38 -28.64
CA PHE A 350 7.89 9.63 -27.43
C PHE A 350 6.85 8.52 -27.70
N ARG A 351 5.92 8.74 -28.64
CA ARG A 351 5.01 7.68 -29.09
C ARG A 351 5.74 6.52 -29.75
N GLU A 352 6.74 6.82 -30.58
CA GLU A 352 7.58 5.84 -31.28
C GLU A 352 8.49 5.05 -30.34
N ALA A 353 9.03 5.67 -29.29
CA ALA A 353 9.90 5.03 -28.29
C ALA A 353 9.22 3.96 -27.39
N ARG A 354 8.05 3.46 -27.76
CA ARG A 354 7.20 2.60 -26.92
C ARG A 354 7.81 1.23 -26.66
#